data_AF-A0A6F9AUB6-F1
#
_entry.id   AF-A0A6F9AUB6-F1
#
_cell.length_a   1.000
_cell.length_b   1.000
_cell.length_c   1.000
_cell.angle_alpha   90.00
_cell.angle_beta   90.00
_cell.angle_gamma   90.00
#
_symmetry.space_group_name_H-M   'P 1'
#
loop_
_entity.id
_entity.type
_entity.pdbx_description
1 polymer ?
#
loop_
_entity_poly.entity_id
_entity_poly.type
_entity_poly.pdbx_seq_one_letter_code
_entity_poly.pdbx_strand_id
1 'polypeptide(L)'
;MSSKSVGPGFYKALSGNIRCSKCPPHSSSHDQAATLCHCDRGFYRAAKDPSTMACTRSPSAPRNLIALINETALFLTWSPPSDSGGRKDLTYNIVCHRCGGGGSGASGGGEDCEPCEADLRFVPGPLGLTGTSVAVLDLAPHANYTFHVETVNGVSGLGQNIRPLANITVTTDQTGEY
;
A
#
# COMPACT_ATOMS: atom_id res chain seq x y z
N MET A 1 -19.24 26.66 39.13
CA MET A 1 -18.61 26.63 37.79
C MET A 1 -19.27 25.52 36.99
N SER A 2 -20.01 25.86 35.93
CA SER A 2 -20.72 24.86 35.12
C SER A 2 -19.71 24.10 34.25
N SER A 3 -19.54 22.80 34.50
CA SER A 3 -18.76 21.93 33.63
C SER A 3 -19.49 21.84 32.30
N LYS A 4 -19.00 22.53 31.26
CA LYS A 4 -19.56 22.39 29.91
C LYS A 4 -19.48 20.91 29.53
N SER A 5 -20.63 20.27 29.40
CA SER A 5 -20.75 18.89 28.96
C SER A 5 -20.14 18.75 27.57
N VAL A 6 -19.39 17.66 27.35
CA VAL A 6 -18.94 17.27 26.02
C VAL A 6 -20.20 16.88 25.23
N GLY A 7 -20.56 17.68 24.22
CA GLY A 7 -21.63 17.33 23.28
C GLY A 7 -21.12 16.42 22.16
N PRO A 8 -22.02 15.83 21.36
CA PRO A 8 -21.65 15.02 20.20
C PRO A 8 -20.65 15.74 19.28
N GLY A 9 -19.63 15.03 18.80
CA GLY A 9 -18.57 15.59 17.96
C GLY A 9 -17.47 16.35 18.71
N PHE A 10 -17.47 16.32 20.06
CA PHE A 10 -16.40 16.83 20.90
C PHE A 10 -15.83 15.72 21.79
N TYR A 11 -14.60 15.90 22.25
CA TYR A 11 -13.95 15.01 23.21
C TYR A 11 -13.08 15.80 24.20
N LYS A 12 -12.69 15.12 25.29
CA LYS A 12 -11.79 15.66 26.31
C LYS A 12 -10.81 14.58 26.77
N ALA A 13 -9.58 14.64 26.24
CA ALA A 13 -8.54 13.65 26.55
C ALA A 13 -8.01 13.70 27.99
N LEU A 14 -8.09 14.85 28.66
CA LEU A 14 -7.52 15.06 30.00
C LEU A 14 -8.57 15.62 30.98
N SER A 15 -8.57 15.07 32.19
CA SER A 15 -9.35 15.57 33.32
C SER A 15 -8.83 16.94 33.79
N GLY A 16 -9.72 17.84 34.22
CA GLY A 16 -9.35 19.20 34.66
C GLY A 16 -10.21 20.30 34.01
N ASN A 17 -9.89 21.58 34.23
CA ASN A 17 -10.64 22.71 33.68
C ASN A 17 -10.29 23.03 32.21
N ILE A 18 -10.09 21.99 31.41
CA ILE A 18 -9.74 22.10 29.99
C ILE A 18 -11.04 22.06 29.18
N ARG A 19 -11.15 22.94 28.17
CA ARG A 19 -12.30 22.99 27.26
C ARG A 19 -12.33 21.75 26.37
N CYS A 20 -13.54 21.31 26.02
CA CYS A 20 -13.74 20.20 25.08
C CYS A 20 -13.19 20.59 23.69
N SER A 21 -12.51 19.66 23.04
CA SER A 21 -11.98 19.84 21.68
C SER A 21 -12.91 19.18 20.66
N LYS A 22 -13.03 19.76 19.47
CA LYS A 22 -13.78 19.12 18.37
C LYS A 22 -13.06 17.85 17.93
N CYS A 23 -13.81 16.84 17.52
CA CYS A 23 -13.23 15.64 16.93
C CYS A 23 -12.40 15.98 15.69
N PRO A 24 -11.21 15.38 15.55
CA PRO A 24 -10.41 15.47 14.33
C PRO A 24 -11.19 14.99 13.09
N PRO A 25 -10.78 15.39 11.88
CA PRO A 25 -11.38 14.90 10.64
C PRO A 25 -11.46 13.36 10.60
N HIS A 26 -12.55 12.86 10.01
CA HIS A 26 -12.87 11.43 9.89
C HIS A 26 -12.98 10.69 11.23
N SER A 27 -13.39 11.41 12.27
CA SER A 27 -13.68 10.83 13.57
C SER A 27 -14.87 11.50 14.23
N SER A 28 -15.55 10.74 15.08
CA SER A 28 -16.78 11.15 15.74
C SER A 28 -16.85 10.62 17.17
N SER A 29 -17.63 11.32 17.99
CA SER A 29 -17.98 10.92 19.35
C SER A 29 -19.49 11.09 19.51
N HIS A 30 -20.15 10.04 19.98
CA HIS A 30 -21.60 10.05 20.24
C HIS A 30 -21.92 10.24 21.73
N ASP A 31 -20.95 9.98 22.60
CA ASP A 31 -21.15 9.97 24.04
C ASP A 31 -20.98 11.34 24.69
N GLN A 32 -21.83 11.63 25.67
CA GLN A 32 -21.58 12.70 26.62
C GLN A 32 -20.38 12.32 27.49
N ALA A 33 -19.42 13.23 27.60
CA ALA A 33 -18.11 13.04 28.24
C ALA A 33 -17.12 12.11 27.50
N ALA A 34 -17.22 12.02 26.17
CA ALA A 34 -16.23 11.28 25.37
C ALA A 34 -14.77 11.72 25.66
N THR A 35 -13.91 10.76 25.96
CA THR A 35 -12.46 10.99 26.18
C THR A 35 -11.63 10.81 24.92
N LEU A 36 -12.22 10.22 23.88
CA LEU A 36 -11.62 9.91 22.58
C LEU A 36 -12.66 10.02 21.47
N CYS A 37 -12.24 10.39 20.26
CA CYS A 37 -13.06 10.28 19.05
C CYS A 37 -12.72 8.99 18.30
N HIS A 38 -13.73 8.19 18.01
CA HIS A 38 -13.61 6.97 17.23
C HIS A 38 -13.52 7.30 15.74
N CYS A 39 -12.75 6.52 14.99
CA CYS A 39 -12.66 6.74 13.55
C CYS A 39 -13.95 6.35 12.85
N ASP A 40 -14.32 7.15 11.85
CA ASP A 40 -15.44 6.81 10.98
C ASP A 40 -15.10 5.55 10.15
N ARG A 41 -16.12 4.84 9.66
CA ARG A 41 -15.94 3.59 8.91
C ARG A 41 -15.00 3.79 7.72
N GLY A 42 -13.98 2.93 7.62
CA GLY A 42 -12.97 3.00 6.55
C GLY A 42 -11.79 3.93 6.83
N PHE A 43 -11.78 4.59 8.00
CA PHE A 43 -10.66 5.38 8.48
C PHE A 43 -10.08 4.80 9.76
N TYR A 44 -8.79 5.01 9.96
CA TYR A 44 -8.02 4.37 11.01
C TYR A 44 -6.92 5.31 11.51
N ARG A 45 -6.40 4.98 12.70
CA ARG A 45 -5.16 5.51 13.25
C ARG A 45 -4.19 4.34 13.45
N ALA A 46 -2.94 4.53 13.06
CA ALA A 46 -1.86 3.59 13.35
C ALA A 46 -1.57 3.57 14.86
N ALA A 47 -0.96 2.49 15.35
CA ALA A 47 -0.70 2.31 16.79
C ALA A 47 0.14 3.43 17.42
N LYS A 48 0.98 4.13 16.63
CA LYS A 48 1.85 5.22 17.08
C LYS A 48 1.23 6.61 16.90
N ASP A 49 0.03 6.71 16.32
CA ASP A 49 -0.60 8.01 16.10
C ASP A 49 -1.23 8.55 17.39
N PRO A 50 -1.14 9.87 17.65
CA PRO A 50 -1.85 10.47 18.75
C PRO A 50 -3.36 10.52 18.46
N SER A 51 -4.17 10.44 19.52
CA SER A 51 -5.63 10.56 19.45
C SER A 51 -6.13 11.89 18.89
N THR A 52 -5.28 12.92 18.94
CA THR A 52 -5.54 14.27 18.41
C THR A 52 -5.39 14.35 16.89
N MET A 53 -4.76 13.36 16.25
CA MET A 53 -4.59 13.31 14.80
C MET A 53 -5.90 12.92 14.10
N ALA A 54 -6.09 13.39 12.87
CA ALA A 54 -7.18 12.92 12.00
C ALA A 54 -7.09 11.40 11.78
N CYS A 55 -8.24 10.74 11.61
CA CYS A 55 -8.21 9.39 11.06
C CYS A 55 -7.93 9.46 9.56
N THR A 56 -7.23 8.47 9.06
CA THR A 56 -6.72 8.39 7.68
C THR A 56 -7.15 7.08 7.04
N ARG A 57 -6.95 6.92 5.74
CA ARG A 57 -7.27 5.67 5.04
C ARG A 57 -6.07 5.11 4.30
N SER A 58 -6.21 3.90 3.77
CA SER A 58 -5.25 3.33 2.83
C SER A 58 -5.11 4.23 1.59
N PRO A 59 -3.93 4.28 0.95
CA PRO A 59 -3.72 5.09 -0.24
C PRO A 59 -4.44 4.47 -1.47
N SER A 60 -4.54 5.22 -2.56
CA SER A 60 -4.93 4.68 -3.86
C SER A 60 -3.76 3.90 -4.49
N ALA A 61 -4.01 3.21 -5.61
CA ALA A 61 -2.96 2.54 -6.38
C ALA A 61 -1.91 3.55 -6.89
N PRO A 62 -0.66 3.09 -7.14
CA PRO A 62 0.32 3.91 -7.84
C PRO A 62 -0.14 4.16 -9.28
N ARG A 63 0.38 5.21 -9.91
CA ARG A 63 -0.04 5.60 -11.26
C ARG A 63 1.10 5.41 -12.25
N ASN A 64 0.79 5.37 -13.55
CA ASN A 64 1.78 5.42 -14.63
C ASN A 64 2.91 4.39 -14.45
N LEU A 65 2.57 3.14 -14.12
CA LEU A 65 3.54 2.06 -14.06
C LEU A 65 4.06 1.75 -15.45
N ILE A 66 5.38 1.81 -15.63
CA ILE A 66 6.09 1.61 -16.88
C ILE A 66 7.17 0.57 -16.65
N ALA A 67 7.37 -0.30 -17.65
CA ALA A 67 8.45 -1.28 -17.72
C ALA A 67 9.38 -0.90 -18.88
N LEU A 68 10.67 -0.82 -18.61
CA LEU A 68 11.71 -0.59 -19.61
C LEU A 68 12.78 -1.66 -19.49
N ILE A 69 12.99 -2.45 -20.53
CA ILE A 69 14.11 -3.40 -20.60
C ILE A 69 15.31 -2.67 -21.21
N ASN A 70 16.45 -2.71 -20.52
CA ASN A 70 17.73 -2.26 -21.03
C ASN A 70 18.76 -3.36 -20.84
N GLU A 71 19.28 -3.89 -21.95
CA GLU A 71 20.17 -5.06 -22.00
C GLU A 71 19.54 -6.29 -21.33
N THR A 72 19.90 -6.57 -20.08
CA THR A 72 19.43 -7.72 -19.28
C THR A 72 18.65 -7.29 -18.03
N ALA A 73 18.44 -5.99 -17.85
CA ALA A 73 17.78 -5.41 -16.69
C ALA A 73 16.41 -4.85 -17.05
N LEU A 74 15.40 -5.20 -16.27
CA LEU A 74 14.08 -4.57 -16.31
C LEU A 74 14.02 -3.43 -15.30
N PHE A 75 13.72 -2.23 -15.77
CA PHE A 75 13.47 -1.06 -14.94
C PHE A 75 11.97 -0.84 -14.83
N LEU A 76 11.45 -0.96 -13.61
CA LEU A 76 10.08 -0.57 -13.28
C LEU A 76 10.09 0.84 -12.72
N THR A 77 9.26 1.72 -13.26
CA THR A 77 9.06 3.08 -12.76
C THR A 77 7.58 3.39 -12.64
N TRP A 78 7.20 4.15 -11.63
CA TRP A 78 5.82 4.57 -11.41
C TRP A 78 5.74 5.99 -10.86
N SER A 79 4.53 6.51 -10.80
CA SER A 79 4.18 7.77 -10.13
C SER A 79 3.48 7.48 -8.80
N PRO A 80 3.59 8.40 -7.81
CA PRO A 80 2.86 8.30 -6.55
C PRO A 80 1.34 8.19 -6.73
N PRO A 81 0.59 7.67 -5.75
CA PRO A 81 -0.87 7.58 -5.80
C PRO A 81 -1.53 8.96 -5.89
N SER A 82 -2.77 9.04 -6.39
CA SER A 82 -3.55 10.30 -6.43
C SER A 82 -4.09 10.68 -5.07
N ASP A 83 -4.30 9.69 -4.22
CA ASP A 83 -4.69 9.87 -2.83
C ASP A 83 -3.74 9.08 -1.93
N SER A 84 -3.04 9.77 -1.03
CA SER A 84 -2.18 9.14 -0.02
C SER A 84 -2.96 8.66 1.21
N GLY A 85 -4.28 8.87 1.23
CA GLY A 85 -5.14 8.63 2.36
C GLY A 85 -4.92 9.63 3.51
N GLY A 86 -4.29 10.77 3.22
CA GLY A 86 -3.97 11.81 4.19
C GLY A 86 -2.64 11.59 4.92
N ARG A 87 -1.78 10.68 4.45
CA ARG A 87 -0.47 10.40 5.06
C ARG A 87 0.72 10.71 4.16
N LYS A 88 1.90 10.69 4.77
CA LYS A 88 3.21 10.95 4.14
C LYS A 88 4.21 9.80 4.33
N ASP A 89 3.83 8.77 5.06
CA ASP A 89 4.59 7.53 5.29
C ASP A 89 4.32 6.48 4.19
N LEU A 90 4.24 6.95 2.94
CA LEU A 90 4.02 6.07 1.79
C LEU A 90 5.26 5.21 1.54
N THR A 91 5.02 3.92 1.31
CA THR A 91 6.00 2.95 0.83
C THR A 91 5.40 2.10 -0.29
N TYR A 92 6.26 1.43 -1.06
CA TYR A 92 5.86 0.56 -2.16
C TYR A 92 6.41 -0.85 -1.98
N ASN A 93 5.61 -1.84 -2.35
CA ASN A 93 6.01 -3.24 -2.38
C ASN A 93 5.83 -3.81 -3.79
N ILE A 94 6.75 -4.66 -4.21
CA ILE A 94 6.78 -5.29 -5.52
C ILE A 94 6.52 -6.78 -5.34
N VAL A 95 5.45 -7.28 -5.96
CA VAL A 95 5.10 -8.70 -6.00
C VAL A 95 5.22 -9.18 -7.43
N CYS A 96 5.86 -10.32 -7.63
CA CYS A 96 6.11 -10.88 -8.97
C CYS A 96 5.48 -12.26 -9.10
N HIS A 97 4.81 -12.48 -10.22
CA HIS A 97 4.32 -13.78 -10.66
C HIS A 97 4.89 -14.11 -12.03
N ARG A 98 5.25 -15.37 -12.26
CA ARG A 98 5.65 -15.88 -13.57
C ARG A 98 4.56 -16.81 -14.09
N CYS A 99 4.08 -16.55 -15.30
CA CYS A 99 3.04 -17.35 -15.94
C CYS A 99 3.60 -17.94 -17.23
N GLY A 100 3.86 -19.25 -17.28
CA GLY A 100 4.19 -19.95 -18.53
C GLY A 100 5.51 -20.74 -18.57
N GLY A 101 5.39 -21.95 -19.13
CA GLY A 101 6.44 -22.95 -19.40
C GLY A 101 6.11 -24.31 -18.77
N GLY A 102 5.25 -25.11 -19.43
CA GLY A 102 4.63 -26.31 -18.84
C GLY A 102 5.58 -27.35 -18.23
N GLY A 103 5.21 -27.83 -17.04
CA GLY A 103 5.66 -29.14 -16.55
C GLY A 103 5.90 -29.27 -15.04
N SER A 104 4.86 -29.23 -14.22
CA SER A 104 4.72 -30.18 -13.09
C SER A 104 3.28 -30.28 -12.58
N GLY A 105 2.51 -31.12 -13.27
CA GLY A 105 1.53 -32.04 -12.69
C GLY A 105 0.68 -31.59 -11.50
N ALA A 106 -0.31 -30.74 -11.73
CA ALA A 106 -1.57 -30.81 -10.98
C ALA A 106 -2.75 -30.38 -11.89
N SER A 107 -3.79 -31.19 -11.83
CA SER A 107 -5.05 -31.13 -12.57
C SER A 107 -5.76 -29.77 -12.55
N GLY A 108 -6.19 -29.29 -13.73
CA GLY A 108 -7.33 -28.36 -13.88
C GLY A 108 -6.99 -27.06 -14.62
N GLY A 109 -7.66 -26.82 -15.76
CA GLY A 109 -7.40 -25.69 -16.66
C GLY A 109 -7.39 -24.30 -16.00
N GLY A 110 -6.26 -23.63 -16.16
CA GLY A 110 -5.95 -22.23 -15.83
C GLY A 110 -4.44 -22.06 -15.92
N GLU A 111 -3.94 -20.95 -16.47
CA GLU A 111 -2.50 -20.66 -16.46
C GLU A 111 -2.02 -20.59 -15.00
N ASP A 112 -1.28 -21.60 -14.54
CA ASP A 112 -0.71 -21.61 -13.19
C ASP A 112 0.44 -20.58 -13.14
N CYS A 113 0.26 -19.53 -12.35
CA CYS A 113 1.22 -18.45 -12.18
C CYS A 113 1.87 -18.57 -10.81
N GLU A 114 3.16 -18.89 -10.78
CA GLU A 114 3.90 -19.08 -9.53
C GLU A 114 4.59 -17.80 -9.08
N PRO A 115 4.77 -17.57 -7.77
CA PRO A 115 5.54 -16.44 -7.26
C PRO A 115 7.02 -16.55 -7.67
N CYS A 116 7.65 -15.42 -8.02
CA CYS A 116 9.02 -15.40 -8.58
C CYS A 116 10.16 -15.64 -7.55
N GLU A 117 9.88 -16.24 -6.38
CA GLU A 117 10.63 -16.08 -5.12
C GLU A 117 12.10 -16.56 -5.09
N ALA A 118 12.68 -17.05 -6.19
CA ALA A 118 14.09 -17.46 -6.24
C ALA A 118 14.90 -17.01 -7.46
N ASP A 119 14.27 -16.49 -8.53
CA ASP A 119 14.99 -16.22 -9.78
C ASP A 119 15.47 -14.78 -9.90
N LEU A 120 14.74 -13.83 -9.31
CA LEU A 120 14.91 -12.41 -9.63
C LEU A 120 15.63 -11.64 -8.54
N ARG A 121 16.57 -10.79 -8.95
CA ARG A 121 17.25 -9.85 -8.05
C ARG A 121 16.70 -8.44 -8.20
N PHE A 122 16.19 -7.88 -7.11
CA PHE A 122 15.64 -6.53 -7.04
C PHE A 122 16.65 -5.55 -6.44
N VAL A 123 16.84 -4.40 -7.09
CA VAL A 123 17.71 -3.31 -6.62
C VAL A 123 16.98 -1.96 -6.75
N PRO A 124 16.67 -1.27 -5.64
CA PRO A 124 16.68 -1.74 -4.24
C PRO A 124 15.71 -2.92 -3.99
N GLY A 125 15.78 -3.53 -2.79
CA GLY A 125 14.95 -4.69 -2.43
C GLY A 125 13.43 -4.43 -2.57
N PRO A 126 12.61 -5.47 -2.79
CA PRO A 126 11.25 -5.30 -3.33
C PRO A 126 10.21 -4.79 -2.32
N LEU A 127 10.54 -4.64 -1.04
CA LEU A 127 9.60 -4.26 0.02
C LEU A 127 10.01 -2.94 0.67
N GLY A 128 9.03 -2.14 1.07
CA GLY A 128 9.24 -0.92 1.85
C GLY A 128 9.96 0.19 1.07
N LEU A 129 9.84 0.20 -0.25
CA LEU A 129 10.48 1.19 -1.12
C LEU A 129 9.91 2.59 -0.85
N THR A 130 10.79 3.58 -0.65
CA THR A 130 10.39 4.99 -0.56
C THR A 130 10.50 5.71 -1.90
N GLY A 131 11.32 5.19 -2.82
CA GLY A 131 11.44 5.66 -4.20
C GLY A 131 10.36 5.06 -5.10
N THR A 132 10.25 5.59 -6.32
CA THR A 132 9.24 5.18 -7.32
C THR A 132 9.85 4.42 -8.49
N SER A 133 10.93 3.70 -8.23
CA SER A 133 11.60 2.86 -9.21
C SER A 133 12.30 1.67 -8.57
N VAL A 134 12.40 0.58 -9.32
CA VAL A 134 13.21 -0.60 -8.98
C VAL A 134 13.80 -1.21 -10.25
N ALA A 135 15.05 -1.67 -10.18
CA ALA A 135 15.65 -2.52 -11.19
C ALA A 135 15.46 -3.99 -10.82
N VAL A 136 15.08 -4.80 -11.80
CA VAL A 136 14.89 -6.24 -11.70
C VAL A 136 15.87 -6.90 -12.65
N LEU A 137 16.64 -7.84 -12.12
CA LEU A 137 17.74 -8.51 -12.81
C LEU A 137 17.48 -10.02 -12.83
N ASP A 138 18.27 -10.72 -13.64
CA ASP A 138 18.28 -12.19 -13.70
C ASP A 138 16.95 -12.77 -14.21
N LEU A 139 16.25 -12.04 -15.10
CA LEU A 139 15.03 -12.53 -15.75
C LEU A 139 15.35 -13.71 -16.67
N ALA A 140 14.60 -14.80 -16.54
CA ALA A 140 14.71 -15.92 -17.47
C ALA A 140 14.26 -15.48 -18.87
N PRO A 141 14.94 -15.91 -19.95
CA PRO A 141 14.50 -15.64 -21.30
C PRO A 141 13.24 -16.46 -21.62
N HIS A 142 12.41 -15.96 -22.55
CA HIS A 142 11.13 -16.57 -22.98
C HIS A 142 10.13 -16.79 -21.86
N ALA A 143 10.11 -15.89 -20.89
CA ALA A 143 9.21 -15.98 -19.75
C ALA A 143 8.32 -14.74 -19.70
N ASN A 144 7.08 -14.95 -19.26
CA ASN A 144 6.15 -13.86 -18.97
C ASN A 144 6.12 -13.62 -17.47
N TYR A 145 6.55 -12.42 -17.08
CA TYR A 145 6.54 -11.96 -15.70
C TYR A 145 5.46 -10.91 -15.54
N THR A 146 4.62 -11.05 -14.52
CA THR A 146 3.65 -10.03 -14.09
C THR A 146 4.10 -9.44 -12.77
N PHE A 147 4.42 -8.15 -12.80
CA PHE A 147 4.80 -7.38 -11.63
C PHE A 147 3.61 -6.58 -11.12
N HIS A 148 3.38 -6.62 -9.82
CA HIS A 148 2.41 -5.83 -9.10
C HIS A 148 3.15 -4.86 -8.19
N VAL A 149 2.82 -3.57 -8.29
CA VAL A 149 3.33 -2.52 -7.40
C VAL A 149 2.20 -2.10 -6.47
N GLU A 150 2.34 -2.41 -5.20
CA GLU A 150 1.41 -2.03 -4.14
C GLU A 150 1.84 -0.70 -3.51
N THR A 151 0.88 0.15 -3.15
CA THR A 151 1.13 1.34 -2.32
C THR A 151 0.65 1.11 -0.90
N VAL A 152 1.50 1.42 0.09
CA VAL A 152 1.25 1.12 1.50
C VAL A 152 1.49 2.35 2.36
N ASN A 153 0.68 2.54 3.40
CA ASN A 153 0.93 3.51 4.48
C ASN A 153 0.69 2.85 5.85
N GLY A 154 0.90 3.59 6.94
CA GLY A 154 0.79 3.08 8.31
C GLY A 154 -0.59 2.53 8.73
N VAL A 155 -1.64 2.71 7.90
CA VAL A 155 -2.99 2.17 8.16
C VAL A 155 -3.46 1.13 7.15
N SER A 156 -2.65 0.81 6.13
CA SER A 156 -3.02 -0.17 5.09
C SER A 156 -3.37 -1.56 5.65
N GLY A 157 -2.79 -1.96 6.78
CA GLY A 157 -3.07 -3.24 7.44
C GLY A 157 -4.27 -3.27 8.38
N LEU A 158 -4.98 -2.15 8.57
CA LEU A 158 -6.09 -2.04 9.53
C LEU A 158 -7.48 -2.13 8.88
N GLY A 159 -7.55 -2.00 7.55
CA GLY A 159 -8.78 -2.00 6.78
C GLY A 159 -9.07 -3.31 6.04
N GLN A 160 -10.15 -3.31 5.26
CA GLN A 160 -10.50 -4.40 4.35
C GLN A 160 -9.40 -4.62 3.29
N ASN A 161 -9.17 -5.89 2.93
CA ASN A 161 -8.08 -6.46 2.10
C ASN A 161 -7.92 -5.92 0.66
N ILE A 162 -8.48 -4.77 0.30
CA ILE A 162 -8.27 -4.18 -1.03
C ILE A 162 -6.88 -3.57 -1.05
N ARG A 163 -5.94 -4.29 -1.69
CA ARG A 163 -4.57 -3.84 -1.90
C ARG A 163 -4.54 -2.87 -3.08
N PRO A 164 -4.20 -1.59 -2.87
CA PRO A 164 -4.13 -0.62 -3.95
C PRO A 164 -2.89 -0.90 -4.80
N LEU A 165 -3.09 -1.57 -5.93
CA LEU A 165 -2.01 -2.06 -6.79
C LEU A 165 -2.18 -1.61 -8.25
N ALA A 166 -1.06 -1.51 -8.94
CA ALA A 166 -0.98 -1.45 -10.40
C ALA A 166 -0.13 -2.63 -10.87
N ASN A 167 -0.42 -3.18 -12.05
CA ASN A 167 0.34 -4.30 -12.59
C ASN A 167 0.82 -4.04 -14.02
N ILE A 168 1.84 -4.78 -14.40
CA ILE A 168 2.39 -4.79 -15.75
C ILE A 168 2.95 -6.18 -16.05
N THR A 169 2.69 -6.68 -17.26
CA THR A 169 3.24 -7.93 -17.75
C THR A 169 4.37 -7.63 -18.74
N VAL A 170 5.49 -8.33 -18.57
CA VAL A 170 6.70 -8.20 -19.38
C VAL A 170 7.05 -9.57 -19.93
N THR A 171 7.28 -9.64 -21.24
CA THR A 171 7.79 -10.82 -21.93
C THR A 171 9.26 -10.61 -22.25
N THR A 172 10.10 -11.57 -21.89
CA THR A 172 11.54 -11.54 -22.23
C THR A 172 11.76 -12.30 -23.54
N ASP A 173 11.99 -11.58 -24.65
CA ASP A 173 12.39 -12.21 -25.92
C ASP A 173 13.91 -12.44 -25.98
N GLN A 174 14.40 -13.34 -26.86
CA GLN A 174 15.84 -13.50 -27.10
C GLN A 174 16.41 -12.19 -27.65
N THR A 175 17.15 -11.43 -26.83
CA THR A 175 18.15 -10.53 -27.37
C THR A 175 19.31 -11.39 -27.85
N GLY A 176 19.38 -11.56 -29.17
CA GLY A 176 20.29 -12.45 -29.88
C GLY A 176 21.76 -12.20 -29.57
N GLU A 177 22.49 -13.31 -29.62
CA GLU A 177 23.94 -13.37 -29.74
C GLU A 177 24.43 -12.45 -30.87
N TYR A 178 25.48 -11.67 -30.61
CA TYR A 178 26.33 -11.07 -31.64
C TYR A 178 27.56 -11.95 -31.86
#